data_AF-A0A1Y6KQY0-F1
#
_entry.id   AF-A0A1Y6KQY0-F1
#
_cell.length_a   1.000
_cell.length_b   1.000
_cell.length_c   1.000
_cell.angle_alpha   90.00
_cell.angle_beta   90.00
_cell.angle_gamma   90.00
#
_symmetry.space_group_name_H-M   'P 1'
#
loop_
_entity.id
_entity.type
_entity.pdbx_description
1 polymer ?
#
loop_
_entity_poly.entity_id
_entity_poly.type
_entity_poly.pdbx_seq_one_letter_code
_entity_poly.pdbx_strand_id
1 'polypeptide(L)'
;MRRYSMILPGTGFSGYVAVQVPEAASKIYTDDAVRQMFASAVVRKDVPVDEQLSLMPFKVTDFSGFKTTRMLGPGALILADGDEEKGFEAAPFVVIGLIAGVAPEAGDRGRVAQQAATTIPGVREARITMSEPIRIDGMPAYETRVEATSGKDNTPVTVVQWLRFGGPSTLRIIGSAPRDQWSAAFPRFRAVRDGIQPKG
;
A
#
# COMPACT_ATOMS: atom_id res chain seq x y z
N MET A 1 -17.58 31.15 16.99
CA MET A 1 -17.41 29.83 16.30
C MET A 1 -17.62 28.69 17.29
N ARG A 2 -18.41 27.66 16.95
CA ARG A 2 -18.64 26.48 17.82
C ARG A 2 -17.87 25.27 17.30
N ARG A 3 -17.34 24.44 18.23
CA ARG A 3 -16.56 23.24 17.92
C ARG A 3 -17.18 22.04 18.63
N TYR A 4 -17.35 20.95 17.90
CA TYR A 4 -17.87 19.69 18.42
C TYR A 4 -16.90 18.57 18.03
N SER A 5 -16.79 17.56 18.86
CA SER A 5 -16.00 16.37 18.58
C SER A 5 -16.71 15.11 19.03
N MET A 6 -16.47 14.02 18.30
CA MET A 6 -16.92 12.67 18.61
C MET A 6 -15.77 11.69 18.41
N ILE A 7 -15.63 10.76 19.35
CA ILE A 7 -14.74 9.60 19.21
C ILE A 7 -15.61 8.41 18.81
N LEU A 8 -15.22 7.73 17.73
CA LEU A 8 -15.86 6.52 17.24
C LEU A 8 -15.03 5.31 17.67
N PRO A 9 -15.59 4.38 18.47
CA PRO A 9 -14.91 3.14 18.79
C PRO A 9 -14.89 2.21 17.57
N GLY A 10 -13.70 1.78 17.15
CA GLY A 10 -13.50 0.75 16.14
C GLY A 10 -12.76 -0.45 16.72
N THR A 11 -12.84 -1.59 16.04
CA THR A 11 -12.05 -2.77 16.41
C THR A 11 -10.59 -2.54 16.02
N GLY A 12 -9.72 -2.27 17.00
CA GLY A 12 -8.29 -2.04 16.77
C GLY A 12 -7.92 -0.62 16.32
N PHE A 13 -8.88 0.31 16.22
CA PHE A 13 -8.62 1.72 15.97
C PHE A 13 -9.66 2.62 16.66
N SER A 14 -9.38 3.91 16.79
CA SER A 14 -10.35 4.91 17.22
C SER A 14 -10.47 5.98 16.15
N GLY A 15 -11.70 6.24 15.69
CA GLY A 15 -11.99 7.34 14.79
C GLY A 15 -12.18 8.64 15.56
N TYR A 16 -11.74 9.76 15.00
CA TYR A 16 -12.01 11.09 15.55
C TYR A 16 -12.70 11.95 14.50
N VAL A 17 -13.87 12.48 14.85
CA VAL A 17 -14.65 13.38 13.98
C VAL A 17 -14.71 14.74 14.66
N ALA A 18 -14.22 15.78 13.98
CA ALA A 18 -14.29 17.17 14.45
C ALA A 18 -15.14 18.01 13.50
N VAL A 19 -16.04 18.80 14.08
CA VAL A 19 -16.95 19.68 13.35
C VAL A 19 -16.76 21.10 13.83
N GLN A 20 -16.68 22.00 12.87
CA GLN A 20 -16.41 23.40 13.06
C GLN A 20 -17.53 24.21 12.44
N VAL A 21 -18.36 24.84 13.28
CA VAL A 21 -19.53 25.62 12.84
C VAL A 21 -19.20 27.11 12.94
N PRO A 22 -19.11 27.83 11.80
CA PRO A 22 -18.99 29.28 11.78
C PRO A 22 -20.19 29.94 12.47
N GLU A 23 -19.95 31.09 13.10
CA GLU A 23 -20.98 31.77 13.91
C GLU A 23 -22.20 32.20 13.10
N ALA A 24 -21.96 32.63 11.85
CA ALA A 24 -23.00 32.99 10.90
C ALA A 24 -23.95 31.81 10.55
N ALA A 25 -23.50 30.57 10.70
CA ALA A 25 -24.26 29.36 10.39
C ALA A 25 -24.84 28.66 11.63
N SER A 26 -24.63 29.22 12.83
CA SER A 26 -25.05 28.63 14.12
C SER A 26 -26.57 28.45 14.26
N LYS A 27 -27.36 29.22 13.51
CA LYS A 27 -28.83 29.07 13.46
C LYS A 27 -29.30 27.91 12.58
N ILE A 28 -28.46 27.44 11.64
CA ILE A 28 -28.76 26.34 10.72
C ILE A 28 -28.22 25.03 11.29
N TYR A 29 -26.96 25.04 11.73
CA TYR A 29 -26.30 23.91 12.38
C TYR A 29 -26.42 24.05 13.90
N THR A 30 -27.61 23.73 14.41
CA THR A 30 -27.89 23.69 15.85
C THR A 30 -27.14 22.53 16.51
N ASP A 31 -27.02 22.59 17.84
CA ASP A 31 -26.39 21.52 18.61
C ASP A 31 -27.05 20.15 18.36
N ASP A 32 -28.38 20.13 18.23
CA ASP A 32 -29.16 18.93 17.91
C ASP A 32 -28.90 18.42 16.49
N ALA A 33 -28.78 19.32 15.50
CA ALA A 33 -28.43 18.94 14.13
C ALA A 33 -27.02 18.31 14.07
N VAL A 34 -26.05 18.89 14.79
CA VAL A 34 -24.69 18.33 14.90
C VAL A 34 -24.71 16.97 15.61
N ARG A 35 -25.52 16.82 16.66
CA ARG A 35 -25.68 15.53 17.36
C ARG A 35 -26.32 14.47 16.45
N GLN A 36 -27.34 14.80 15.69
CA GLN A 36 -27.95 13.88 14.71
C GLN A 36 -26.97 13.50 13.61
N MET A 37 -26.17 14.44 13.13
CA MET A 37 -25.10 14.18 12.16
C MET A 37 -24.03 13.25 12.75
N PHE A 38 -23.64 13.41 14.02
CA PHE A 38 -22.72 12.48 14.67
C PHE A 38 -23.33 11.08 14.83
N ALA A 39 -24.62 10.98 15.13
CA ALA A 39 -25.31 9.70 15.28
C ALA A 39 -25.42 8.89 13.96
N SER A 40 -25.23 9.52 12.79
CA SER A 40 -25.25 8.80 11.50
C SER A 40 -23.91 8.17 11.13
N ALA A 41 -22.84 8.42 11.89
CA ALA A 41 -21.54 7.82 11.62
C ALA A 41 -21.54 6.33 11.94
N VAL A 42 -21.10 5.50 10.98
CA VAL A 42 -21.05 4.04 11.13
C VAL A 42 -19.62 3.56 10.90
N VAL A 43 -19.15 2.69 11.80
CA VAL A 43 -17.91 1.94 11.62
C VAL A 43 -18.23 0.67 10.84
N ARG A 44 -17.66 0.53 9.64
CA ARG A 44 -17.79 -0.68 8.83
C ARG A 44 -16.62 -1.62 9.13
N LYS A 45 -16.94 -2.88 9.41
CA LYS A 45 -15.95 -3.95 9.57
C LYS A 45 -15.22 -4.22 8.26
N ASP A 46 -15.99 -4.30 7.17
CA ASP A 46 -15.49 -4.63 5.84
C ASP A 46 -15.81 -3.46 4.89
N VAL A 47 -14.77 -2.91 4.25
CA VAL A 47 -14.90 -1.92 3.18
C VAL A 47 -14.82 -2.66 1.85
N PRO A 48 -15.80 -2.53 0.94
CA PRO A 48 -15.76 -3.19 -0.37
C PRO A 48 -14.46 -2.90 -1.12
N VAL A 49 -13.89 -3.92 -1.77
CA VAL A 49 -12.61 -3.80 -2.49
C VAL A 49 -12.64 -2.65 -3.50
N ASP A 50 -13.74 -2.48 -4.25
CA ASP A 50 -13.88 -1.39 -5.22
C ASP A 50 -13.77 0.00 -4.56
N GLU A 51 -14.31 0.16 -3.36
CA GLU A 51 -14.18 1.40 -2.61
C GLU A 51 -12.74 1.61 -2.14
N GLN A 52 -12.05 0.55 -1.70
CA GLN A 52 -10.63 0.61 -1.34
C GLN A 52 -9.76 1.02 -2.53
N LEU A 53 -10.00 0.42 -3.70
CA LEU A 53 -9.30 0.74 -4.95
C LEU A 53 -9.62 2.17 -5.44
N SER A 54 -10.84 2.66 -5.19
CA SER A 54 -11.24 4.03 -5.52
C SER A 54 -10.43 5.10 -4.78
N LEU A 55 -9.84 4.76 -3.63
CA LEU A 55 -9.00 5.65 -2.83
C LEU A 55 -7.52 5.61 -3.22
N MET A 56 -7.09 4.65 -4.06
CA MET A 56 -5.69 4.56 -4.48
C MET A 56 -5.31 5.66 -5.46
N PRO A 57 -4.09 6.20 -5.45
CA PRO A 57 -3.62 7.19 -6.42
C PRO A 57 -3.22 6.57 -7.78
N PHE A 58 -3.46 5.27 -7.95
CA PHE A 58 -3.18 4.48 -9.16
C PHE A 58 -4.33 3.51 -9.41
N LYS A 59 -4.40 2.95 -10.61
CA LYS A 59 -5.34 1.88 -11.00
C LYS A 59 -4.58 0.57 -11.15
N VAL A 60 -5.16 -0.52 -10.64
CA VAL A 60 -4.68 -1.90 -10.86
C VAL A 60 -5.63 -2.58 -11.83
N THR A 61 -5.14 -3.02 -12.99
CA THR A 61 -5.95 -3.69 -14.02
C THR A 61 -5.77 -5.20 -14.04
N ASP A 62 -4.71 -5.71 -13.40
CA ASP A 62 -4.44 -7.14 -13.28
C ASP A 62 -4.03 -7.48 -11.84
N PHE A 63 -4.81 -8.36 -11.20
CA PHE A 63 -4.58 -8.86 -9.85
C PHE A 63 -3.88 -10.21 -9.82
N SER A 64 -3.62 -10.81 -10.99
CA SER A 64 -2.92 -12.08 -11.16
C SER A 64 -3.40 -13.21 -10.22
N GLY A 65 -4.71 -13.27 -9.97
CA GLY A 65 -5.35 -14.30 -9.16
C GLY A 65 -5.05 -14.26 -7.65
N PHE A 66 -4.49 -13.17 -7.11
CA PHE A 66 -4.38 -13.00 -5.65
C PHE A 66 -5.77 -13.03 -4.99
N LYS A 67 -5.89 -13.74 -3.87
CA LYS A 67 -7.18 -14.01 -3.20
C LYS A 67 -7.62 -12.85 -2.30
N THR A 68 -6.66 -12.16 -1.73
CA THR A 68 -6.87 -11.07 -0.77
C THR A 68 -6.42 -9.76 -1.39
N THR A 69 -7.27 -8.73 -1.31
CA THR A 69 -6.97 -7.36 -1.70
C THR A 69 -7.35 -6.43 -0.56
N ARG A 70 -6.38 -5.67 -0.03
CA ARG A 70 -6.62 -4.79 1.11
C ARG A 70 -5.72 -3.56 1.11
N MET A 71 -6.21 -2.42 1.61
CA MET A 71 -5.37 -1.26 1.90
C MET A 71 -4.56 -1.45 3.17
N LEU A 72 -3.26 -1.12 3.10
CA LEU A 72 -2.37 -1.08 4.28
C LEU A 72 -2.35 0.31 4.94
N GLY A 73 -2.77 1.34 4.22
CA GLY A 73 -2.77 2.73 4.65
C GLY A 73 -3.06 3.66 3.46
N PRO A 74 -3.03 4.98 3.67
CA PRO A 74 -3.24 5.94 2.60
C PRO A 74 -2.28 5.69 1.43
N GLY A 75 -2.84 5.34 0.26
CA GLY A 75 -2.07 5.12 -0.96
C GLY A 75 -1.24 3.84 -1.02
N ALA A 76 -1.49 2.85 -0.15
CA ALA A 76 -0.84 1.55 -0.17
C ALA A 76 -1.84 0.40 -0.21
N LEU A 77 -1.61 -0.57 -1.10
CA LEU A 77 -2.42 -1.76 -1.35
C LEU A 77 -1.58 -3.02 -1.17
N ILE A 78 -2.15 -4.07 -0.58
CA ILE A 78 -1.60 -5.43 -0.59
C ILE A 78 -2.51 -6.37 -1.38
N LEU A 79 -1.88 -7.21 -2.21
CA LEU A 79 -2.49 -8.34 -2.89
C LEU A 79 -1.82 -9.62 -2.36
N ALA A 80 -2.55 -10.61 -1.87
CA ALA A 80 -1.96 -11.78 -1.25
C ALA A 80 -2.75 -13.07 -1.51
N ASP A 81 -2.05 -14.22 -1.49
CA ASP A 81 -2.67 -15.54 -1.49
C ASP A 81 -3.05 -16.02 -0.08
N GLY A 82 -2.45 -15.40 0.95
CA GLY A 82 -2.76 -15.63 2.37
C GLY A 82 -3.83 -14.70 2.92
N ASP A 83 -4.31 -15.02 4.13
CA ASP A 83 -5.22 -14.18 4.92
C ASP A 83 -4.43 -13.34 5.95
N GLU A 84 -5.01 -12.25 6.44
CA GLU A 84 -4.35 -11.37 7.41
C GLU A 84 -4.25 -12.01 8.81
N GLU A 85 -5.21 -12.86 9.18
CA GLU A 85 -5.25 -13.48 10.52
C GLU A 85 -4.03 -14.37 10.76
N LYS A 86 -3.54 -15.05 9.71
CA LYS A 86 -2.36 -15.92 9.75
C LYS A 86 -1.07 -15.23 9.33
N GLY A 87 -1.18 -13.99 8.83
CA GLY A 87 -0.06 -13.26 8.22
C GLY A 87 0.13 -13.61 6.75
N PHE A 88 0.63 -12.62 5.99
CA PHE A 88 0.84 -12.76 4.54
C PHE A 88 2.15 -13.49 4.21
N GLU A 89 3.07 -13.61 5.17
CA GLU A 89 4.46 -14.02 4.97
C GLU A 89 4.62 -15.50 4.60
N ALA A 90 3.62 -16.33 4.89
CA ALA A 90 3.63 -17.76 4.57
C ALA A 90 3.24 -18.07 3.11
N ALA A 91 2.78 -17.06 2.35
CA ALA A 91 2.32 -17.22 0.97
C ALA A 91 2.79 -16.06 0.09
N PRO A 92 2.66 -16.15 -1.24
CA PRO A 92 2.99 -15.04 -2.13
C PRO A 92 2.11 -13.81 -1.89
N PHE A 93 2.75 -12.64 -1.86
CA PHE A 93 2.06 -11.35 -1.78
C PHE A 93 2.79 -10.23 -2.53
N VAL A 94 2.06 -9.18 -2.86
CA VAL A 94 2.55 -7.95 -3.49
C VAL A 94 2.04 -6.74 -2.71
N VAL A 95 2.95 -5.85 -2.33
CA VAL A 95 2.62 -4.53 -1.78
C VAL A 95 2.89 -3.47 -2.84
N ILE A 96 1.90 -2.61 -3.08
CA ILE A 96 1.94 -1.51 -4.04
C ILE A 96 1.74 -0.22 -3.27
N GLY A 97 2.62 0.76 -3.45
CA GLY A 97 2.47 2.08 -2.85
C GLY A 97 3.27 3.15 -3.55
N LEU A 98 3.06 4.40 -3.13
CA LEU A 98 3.85 5.53 -3.61
C LEU A 98 4.86 5.96 -2.55
N ILE A 99 6.09 6.22 -2.98
CA ILE A 99 7.05 6.98 -2.18
C ILE A 99 6.84 8.45 -2.53
N ALA A 100 6.44 9.23 -1.52
CA ALA A 100 6.31 10.67 -1.63
C ALA A 100 7.69 11.34 -1.78
N GLY A 101 7.77 12.36 -2.62
CA GLY A 101 8.99 13.12 -2.86
C GLY A 101 9.35 13.21 -4.33
N VAL A 102 10.24 14.17 -4.64
CA VAL A 102 10.76 14.36 -6.00
C VAL A 102 11.49 13.10 -6.44
N ALA A 103 11.22 12.65 -7.66
CA ALA A 103 11.91 11.50 -8.22
C ALA A 103 13.43 11.76 -8.24
N PRO A 104 14.25 10.78 -7.80
CA PRO A 104 15.69 10.96 -7.79
C PRO A 104 16.24 11.19 -9.20
N GLU A 105 17.34 11.94 -9.24
CA GLU A 105 18.12 12.16 -10.46
C GLU A 105 18.55 10.84 -11.07
N ALA A 106 18.74 10.82 -12.39
CA ALA A 106 18.99 9.59 -13.13
C ALA A 106 20.20 8.79 -12.58
N GLY A 107 21.28 9.49 -12.20
CA GLY A 107 22.48 8.89 -11.61
C GLY A 107 22.28 8.30 -10.21
N ASP A 108 21.29 8.80 -9.45
CA ASP A 108 21.03 8.38 -8.07
C ASP A 108 20.07 7.19 -7.95
N ARG A 109 19.30 6.89 -9.00
CA ARG A 109 18.21 5.89 -8.97
C ARG A 109 18.65 4.51 -8.47
N GLY A 110 19.84 4.05 -8.87
CA GLY A 110 20.36 2.75 -8.44
C GLY A 110 20.67 2.71 -6.95
N ARG A 111 21.32 3.76 -6.43
CA ARG A 111 21.59 3.93 -5.00
C ARG A 111 20.29 3.99 -4.20
N VAL A 112 19.30 4.76 -4.67
CA VAL A 112 17.98 4.87 -4.04
C VAL A 112 17.25 3.52 -4.04
N ALA A 113 17.32 2.74 -5.12
CA ALA A 113 16.73 1.40 -5.19
C ALA A 113 17.33 0.45 -4.14
N GLN A 114 18.65 0.43 -4.02
CA GLN A 114 19.34 -0.39 -3.01
C GLN A 114 18.99 0.06 -1.58
N GLN A 115 19.00 1.37 -1.31
CA GLN A 115 18.63 1.92 0.01
C GLN A 115 17.16 1.65 0.36
N ALA A 116 16.25 1.73 -0.62
CA ALA A 116 14.86 1.36 -0.39
C ALA A 116 14.73 -0.14 -0.09
N ALA A 117 15.50 -0.99 -0.76
CA ALA A 117 15.45 -2.44 -0.54
C ALA A 117 15.88 -2.87 0.87
N THR A 118 16.78 -2.11 1.53
CA THR A 118 17.18 -2.40 2.92
C THR A 118 16.13 -2.01 3.97
N THR A 119 15.10 -1.26 3.56
CA THR A 119 14.02 -0.79 4.44
C THR A 119 12.67 -1.44 4.12
N ILE A 120 12.68 -2.60 3.44
CA ILE A 120 11.47 -3.38 3.20
C ILE A 120 10.88 -3.81 4.55
N PRO A 121 9.63 -3.44 4.89
CA PRO A 121 9.02 -3.84 6.15
C PRO A 121 8.81 -5.35 6.21
N GLY A 122 8.92 -5.92 7.43
CA GLY A 122 8.58 -7.33 7.67
C GLY A 122 9.66 -8.35 7.30
N VAL A 123 10.79 -7.91 6.71
CA VAL A 123 11.92 -8.80 6.39
C VAL A 123 13.13 -8.54 7.29
N ARG A 124 13.89 -9.59 7.56
CA ARG A 124 15.15 -9.61 8.32
C ARG A 124 16.23 -10.30 7.50
N GLU A 125 17.50 -10.08 7.85
CA GLU A 125 18.65 -10.73 7.20
C GLU A 125 18.70 -10.48 5.68
N ALA A 126 18.23 -9.31 5.26
CA ALA A 126 18.09 -8.96 3.85
C ALA A 126 19.46 -8.87 3.15
N ARG A 127 19.61 -9.65 2.08
CA ARG A 127 20.77 -9.64 1.20
C ARG A 127 20.34 -9.34 -0.22
N ILE A 128 20.80 -8.21 -0.77
CA ILE A 128 20.59 -7.88 -2.18
C ILE A 128 21.41 -8.85 -3.03
N THR A 129 20.76 -9.52 -3.97
CA THR A 129 21.39 -10.46 -4.92
C THR A 129 21.54 -9.87 -6.32
N MET A 130 20.70 -8.88 -6.66
CA MET A 130 20.70 -8.21 -7.95
C MET A 130 20.06 -6.83 -7.81
N SER A 131 20.55 -5.82 -8.53
CA SER A 131 19.87 -4.53 -8.64
C SER A 131 20.18 -3.86 -9.96
N GLU A 132 19.25 -3.93 -10.91
CA GLU A 132 19.48 -3.54 -12.31
C GLU A 132 18.49 -2.47 -12.79
N PRO A 133 18.92 -1.54 -13.66
CA PRO A 133 18.02 -0.63 -14.34
C PRO A 133 17.16 -1.39 -15.35
N ILE A 134 15.86 -1.10 -15.36
CA ILE A 134 14.90 -1.64 -16.33
C ILE A 134 13.97 -0.54 -16.83
N ARG A 135 13.04 -0.92 -17.71
CA ARG A 135 11.88 -0.10 -18.07
C ARG A 135 10.59 -0.83 -17.74
N ILE A 136 9.62 -0.10 -17.20
CA ILE A 136 8.25 -0.56 -16.96
C ILE A 136 7.34 0.44 -17.65
N ASP A 137 6.58 -0.02 -18.65
CA ASP A 137 5.72 0.85 -19.46
C ASP A 137 6.48 2.05 -20.08
N GLY A 138 7.69 1.78 -20.59
CA GLY A 138 8.61 2.80 -21.13
C GLY A 138 9.29 3.70 -20.09
N MET A 139 8.78 3.75 -18.86
CA MET A 139 9.30 4.58 -17.78
C MET A 139 10.57 3.96 -17.16
N PRO A 140 11.56 4.80 -16.80
CA PRO A 140 12.75 4.32 -16.09
C PRO A 140 12.37 3.67 -14.77
N ALA A 141 12.96 2.51 -14.49
CA ALA A 141 12.74 1.79 -13.25
C ALA A 141 14.00 1.04 -12.82
N TYR A 142 13.97 0.51 -11.59
CA TYR A 142 14.97 -0.43 -11.09
C TYR A 142 14.28 -1.68 -10.55
N GLU A 143 14.84 -2.85 -10.85
CA GLU A 143 14.48 -4.13 -10.23
C GLU A 143 15.60 -4.52 -9.26
N THR A 144 15.26 -4.63 -7.98
CA THR A 144 16.17 -5.10 -6.93
C THR A 144 15.66 -6.41 -6.37
N ARG A 145 16.48 -7.47 -6.42
CA ARG A 145 16.17 -8.78 -5.83
C ARG A 145 16.90 -8.94 -4.51
N VAL A 146 16.19 -9.49 -3.53
CA VAL A 146 16.64 -9.64 -2.17
C VAL A 146 16.29 -11.05 -1.69
N GLU A 147 17.25 -11.71 -1.06
CA GLU A 147 16.98 -12.88 -0.22
C GLU A 147 16.85 -12.43 1.22
N ALA A 148 15.84 -12.93 1.93
CA ALA A 148 15.60 -12.52 3.31
C ALA A 148 14.85 -13.60 4.10
N THR A 149 14.63 -13.31 5.37
CA THR A 149 13.81 -14.09 6.31
C THR A 149 12.58 -13.26 6.69
N SER A 150 11.37 -13.83 6.64
CA SER A 150 10.10 -13.11 6.87
C SER A 150 9.23 -13.78 7.93
N GLY A 151 8.35 -12.99 8.56
CA GLY A 151 7.37 -13.47 9.53
C GLY A 151 7.96 -13.98 10.84
N LYS A 152 7.07 -14.47 11.73
CA LYS A 152 7.44 -15.03 13.04
C LYS A 152 8.10 -16.40 12.93
N ASP A 153 7.74 -17.17 11.90
CA ASP A 153 8.22 -18.53 11.67
C ASP A 153 9.58 -18.59 10.96
N ASN A 154 10.23 -17.45 10.75
CA ASN A 154 11.52 -17.32 10.05
C ASN A 154 11.48 -17.92 8.63
N THR A 155 10.39 -17.69 7.89
CA THR A 155 10.21 -18.21 6.53
C THR A 155 11.28 -17.62 5.60
N PRO A 156 12.11 -18.45 4.96
CA PRO A 156 13.04 -17.98 3.94
C PRO A 156 12.26 -17.52 2.70
N VAL A 157 12.47 -16.27 2.31
CA VAL A 157 11.76 -15.65 1.18
C VAL A 157 12.73 -15.12 0.13
N THR A 158 12.22 -15.07 -1.09
CA THR A 158 12.78 -14.24 -2.16
C THR A 158 11.85 -13.04 -2.35
N VAL A 159 12.45 -11.86 -2.43
CA VAL A 159 11.75 -10.59 -2.57
C VAL A 159 12.25 -9.89 -3.83
N VAL A 160 11.34 -9.26 -4.55
CA VAL A 160 11.65 -8.30 -5.60
C VAL A 160 11.04 -6.96 -5.26
N GLN A 161 11.81 -5.90 -5.44
CA GLN A 161 11.34 -4.52 -5.41
C GLN A 161 11.46 -3.93 -6.81
N TRP A 162 10.40 -3.29 -7.26
CA TRP A 162 10.45 -2.35 -8.39
C TRP A 162 10.24 -0.93 -7.90
N LEU A 163 11.14 -0.04 -8.29
CA LEU A 163 10.92 1.41 -8.23
C LEU A 163 10.72 1.92 -9.63
N ARG A 164 9.51 2.37 -9.97
CA ARG A 164 9.21 3.03 -11.25
C ARG A 164 9.21 4.55 -11.03
N PHE A 165 10.13 5.22 -11.70
CA PHE A 165 10.33 6.66 -11.56
C PHE A 165 9.51 7.41 -12.60
N GLY A 166 8.61 8.30 -12.16
CA GLY A 166 7.81 9.12 -13.08
C GLY A 166 6.81 10.05 -12.39
N GLY A 167 6.62 11.26 -12.93
CA GLY A 167 5.68 12.23 -12.37
C GLY A 167 6.10 12.77 -11.00
N PRO A 168 5.15 13.14 -10.12
CA PRO A 168 5.44 13.76 -8.81
C PRO A 168 5.80 12.77 -7.69
N SER A 169 5.82 11.47 -7.96
CA SER A 169 6.08 10.42 -6.95
C SER A 169 6.77 9.21 -7.56
N THR A 170 7.38 8.35 -6.74
CA THR A 170 7.95 7.08 -7.21
C THR A 170 6.99 5.94 -6.87
N LEU A 171 6.57 5.15 -7.86
CA LEU A 171 5.78 3.95 -7.60
C LEU A 171 6.72 2.86 -7.08
N ARG A 172 6.39 2.31 -5.91
CA ARG A 172 7.11 1.20 -5.27
C ARG A 172 6.22 -0.03 -5.25
N ILE A 173 6.75 -1.13 -5.78
CA ILE A 173 6.09 -2.42 -5.79
C ILE A 173 7.04 -3.42 -5.15
N ILE A 174 6.57 -4.18 -4.18
CA ILE A 174 7.35 -5.21 -3.48
C ILE A 174 6.60 -6.52 -3.62
N GLY A 175 7.16 -7.50 -4.33
CA GLY A 175 6.67 -8.87 -4.36
C GLY A 175 7.51 -9.76 -3.46
N SER A 176 6.89 -10.60 -2.64
CA SER A 176 7.57 -11.56 -1.77
C SER A 176 6.89 -12.91 -1.84
N ALA A 177 7.68 -13.97 -1.90
CA ALA A 177 7.20 -15.34 -1.78
C ALA A 177 8.20 -16.21 -1.01
N PRO A 178 7.74 -17.27 -0.34
CA PRO A 178 8.59 -18.39 0.07
C PRO A 178 9.47 -18.86 -1.10
N ARG A 179 10.72 -19.22 -0.81
CA ARG A 179 11.72 -19.54 -1.86
C ARG A 179 11.29 -20.68 -2.79
N ASP A 180 10.59 -21.67 -2.24
CA ASP A 180 10.04 -22.81 -2.97
C ASP A 180 8.87 -22.45 -3.88
N GLN A 181 8.18 -21.33 -3.61
CA GLN A 181 7.05 -20.83 -4.40
C GLN A 181 7.44 -19.74 -5.41
N TRP A 182 8.68 -19.25 -5.36
CA TRP A 182 9.15 -18.12 -6.14
C TRP A 182 8.94 -18.29 -7.65
N SER A 183 9.22 -19.47 -8.20
CA SER A 183 9.13 -19.71 -9.65
C SER A 183 7.71 -19.48 -10.19
N ALA A 184 6.69 -19.90 -9.43
CA ALA A 184 5.29 -19.69 -9.78
C ALA A 184 4.80 -18.27 -9.46
N ALA A 185 5.31 -17.67 -8.38
CA ALA A 185 4.88 -16.35 -7.91
C ALA A 185 5.44 -15.19 -8.74
N PHE A 186 6.70 -15.27 -9.17
CA PHE A 186 7.39 -14.15 -9.84
C PHE A 186 6.72 -13.68 -11.14
N PRO A 187 6.23 -14.57 -12.04
CA PRO A 187 5.43 -14.13 -13.19
C PRO A 187 4.17 -13.37 -12.80
N ARG A 188 3.50 -13.78 -11.71
CA ARG A 188 2.29 -13.11 -11.20
C ARG A 188 2.60 -11.73 -10.66
N PHE A 189 3.71 -11.57 -9.96
CA PHE A 189 4.19 -10.26 -9.51
C PHE A 189 4.45 -9.31 -10.67
N ARG A 190 5.03 -9.80 -11.77
CA ARG A 190 5.23 -9.01 -12.99
C ARG A 190 3.91 -8.62 -13.66
N ALA A 191 2.94 -9.54 -13.73
CA ALA A 191 1.61 -9.24 -14.26
C ALA A 191 0.94 -8.10 -13.48
N VAL A 192 0.98 -8.16 -12.14
CA VAL A 192 0.48 -7.05 -11.28
C VAL A 192 1.25 -5.76 -11.56
N ARG A 193 2.59 -5.80 -11.58
CA ARG A 193 3.44 -4.63 -11.86
C ARG A 193 3.08 -3.96 -13.17
N ASP A 194 2.90 -4.76 -14.22
CA ASP A 194 2.60 -4.29 -15.57
C ASP A 194 1.14 -3.81 -15.69
N GLY A 195 0.24 -4.28 -14.82
CA GLY A 195 -1.14 -3.83 -14.69
C GLY A 195 -1.34 -2.56 -13.86
N ILE A 196 -0.29 -1.84 -13.43
CA ILE A 196 -0.44 -0.61 -12.65
C ILE A 196 -0.35 0.63 -13.54
N GLN A 197 -1.47 1.35 -13.63
CA GLN A 197 -1.63 2.57 -14.43
C GLN A 197 -1.78 3.82 -13.52
N PRO A 198 -1.32 5.00 -13.97
CA PRO A 198 -1.69 6.26 -13.34
C PRO A 198 -3.21 6.44 -13.30
N LYS A 199 -3.73 7.13 -12.28
CA LYS A 199 -5.09 7.67 -12.38
C LYS A 199 -5.08 8.86 -13.34
N GLY A 200 -5.99 8.82 -14.31
CA GLY A 200 -6.28 9.95 -15.20
C GLY A 200 -7.04 11.07 -14.51
#